data_AF-A0A2G9M1C7-F1
#
_entry.id   AF-A0A2G9M1C7-F1
#
_cell.length_a   1.000
_cell.length_b   1.000
_cell.length_c   1.000
_cell.angle_alpha   90.00
_cell.angle_beta   90.00
_cell.angle_gamma   90.00
#
_symmetry.space_group_name_H-M   'P 1'
#
loop_
_entity.id
_entity.type
_entity.pdbx_description
1 polymer ?
#
loop_
_entity_poly.entity_id
_entity_poly.type
_entity_poly.pdbx_seq_one_letter_code
_entity_poly.pdbx_strand_id
1 'polypeptide(L)' 'MSRNEKEIGDIGKRLSEVTARISTLEWDLSHNQLNEGKKAYYDRLKKEKEELERELSEAKKE' A
#
# COMPACT_ATOMS: atom_id res chain seq x y z
N MET A 1 -12.38 -16.66 14.76
CA MET A 1 -11.60 -15.54 14.21
C MET A 1 -11.23 -14.65 15.36
N SER A 2 -9.96 -14.66 15.75
CA SER A 2 -9.44 -13.78 16.80
C SER A 2 -9.40 -12.34 16.30
N ARG A 3 -9.50 -11.36 17.20
CA ARG A 3 -9.42 -9.93 16.84
C ARG A 3 -8.15 -9.62 16.03
N ASN A 4 -7.04 -10.28 16.37
CA ASN A 4 -5.76 -10.14 15.68
C ASN A 4 -5.77 -10.71 14.23
N GLU A 5 -6.40 -11.86 14.00
CA GLU A 5 -6.53 -12.42 12.64
C GLU A 5 -7.35 -11.52 11.72
N LYS A 6 -8.38 -10.87 12.26
CA LYS A 6 -9.20 -9.92 11.51
C LYS A 6 -8.40 -8.67 11.14
N GLU A 7 -7.63 -8.14 12.08
CA GLU A 7 -6.77 -6.97 11.88
C GLU A 7 -5.68 -7.23 10.85
N ILE A 8 -4.97 -8.36 10.95
CA ILE A 8 -3.99 -8.82 9.94
C ILE A 8 -4.66 -8.95 8.56
N GLY A 9 -5.88 -9.48 8.51
CA GLY A 9 -6.65 -9.61 7.26
C GLY A 9 -7.02 -8.26 6.65
N ASP A 10 -7.48 -7.31 7.47
CA ASP A 10 -7.86 -5.96 7.05
C ASP A 10 -6.63 -5.18 6.55
N ILE A 11 -5.50 -5.24 7.27
CA ILE A 11 -4.22 -4.64 6.86
C ILE A 11 -3.75 -5.27 5.54
N GLY A 12 -3.77 -6.61 5.42
CA GLY A 12 -3.37 -7.31 4.21
C GLY A 12 -4.22 -6.95 2.98
N LYS A 13 -5.53 -6.71 3.17
CA LYS A 13 -6.42 -6.23 2.11
C LYS A 13 -6.02 -4.81 1.67
N ARG A 14 -5.83 -3.89 2.62
CA ARG A 14 -5.41 -2.51 2.32
C ARG A 14 -4.05 -2.47 1.61
N LEU A 15 -3.10 -3.29 2.06
CA LEU A 15 -1.78 -3.43 1.43
C LEU A 15 -1.89 -3.87 -0.03
N SER A 16 -2.78 -4.83 -0.32
CA SER A 16 -3.01 -5.30 -1.68
C SER A 16 -3.58 -4.21 -2.57
N GLU A 17 -4.55 -3.44 -2.07
CA GLU A 17 -5.16 -2.31 -2.79
C GLU A 17 -4.13 -1.21 -3.08
N VAL A 18 -3.33 -0.82 -2.09
CA VAL A 18 -2.26 0.18 -2.24
C VAL A 18 -1.21 -0.31 -3.23
N THR A 19 -0.78 -1.56 -3.13
CA THR A 19 0.21 -2.15 -4.06
C THR A 19 -0.29 -2.17 -5.49
N ALA A 20 -1.56 -2.53 -5.73
CA ALA A 20 -2.15 -2.51 -7.06
C ALA A 20 -2.15 -1.09 -7.67
N ARG A 21 -2.50 -0.08 -6.87
CA ARG A 21 -2.47 1.34 -7.29
C ARG A 21 -1.06 1.83 -7.61
N ILE A 22 -0.08 1.44 -6.80
CA ILE A 22 1.35 1.73 -7.05
C ILE A 22 1.76 1.12 -8.39
N SER A 23 1.44 -0.15 -8.65
CA SER A 23 1.79 -0.80 -9.92
C SER A 23 1.15 -0.13 -11.14
N THR A 24 -0.09 0.36 -11.03
CA THR A 24 -0.72 1.16 -12.10
C THR A 24 0.07 2.45 -12.34
N LEU A 25 0.49 3.15 -11.28
CA LEU A 25 1.26 4.38 -11.42
C LEU A 25 2.70 4.14 -11.90
N GLU A 26 3.29 2.98 -11.60
CA GLU A 26 4.58 2.56 -12.17
C GLU A 26 4.48 2.28 -13.66
N TRP A 27 3.36 1.71 -14.09
CA TRP A 27 3.06 1.58 -15.51
C TRP A 27 2.93 2.96 -16.17
N ASP A 28 2.16 3.88 -15.57
CA ASP A 28 2.05 5.27 -16.07
C ASP A 28 3.43 5.97 -16.13
N LEU A 29 4.27 5.78 -15.10
CA LEU A 29 5.63 6.34 -15.02
C LEU A 29 6.52 5.80 -16.15
N SER A 30 6.50 4.48 -16.38
CA SER A 30 7.31 3.86 -17.43
C SER A 30 6.90 4.26 -18.85
N HIS A 31 5.66 4.74 -19.02
CA HIS A 31 5.14 5.25 -20.30
C HIS A 31 5.15 6.79 -20.38
N ASN A 32 5.80 7.49 -19.45
CA ASN A 32 5.81 8.97 -19.36
C ASN A 32 4.41 9.61 -19.31
N GLN A 33 3.41 8.90 -18.78
CA GLN A 33 2.03 9.36 -18.60
C GLN A 33 1.74 9.86 -17.17
N LEU A 34 2.76 9.91 -16.32
CA LEU A 34 2.65 10.36 -14.94
C LEU A 34 2.81 11.89 -14.86
N ASN A 35 1.72 12.60 -14.56
CA ASN A 35 1.78 14.03 -14.25
C ASN A 35 2.19 14.29 -12.79
N GLU A 36 2.49 15.53 -12.44
CA GLU A 36 2.95 15.91 -11.08
C GLU A 36 1.93 15.54 -9.98
N GLY A 37 0.63 15.66 -10.26
CA GLY A 37 -0.43 15.26 -9.33
C GLY A 37 -0.42 13.75 -9.05
N LYS A 38 -0.24 12.93 -10.10
CA LYS A 38 -0.07 11.48 -9.99
C LYS A 38 1.24 11.11 -9.29
N LYS A 39 2.30 11.90 -9.45
CA LYS A 39 3.58 11.70 -8.75
C LYS A 39 3.45 11.92 -7.25
N ALA A 40 2.83 13.02 -6.81
CA ALA A 40 2.57 13.27 -5.40
C ALA A 40 1.67 12.18 -4.77
N TYR A 41 0.69 11.69 -5.54
CA TYR A 41 -0.15 10.57 -5.14
C TYR A 41 0.64 9.26 -5.03
N TYR A 42 1.53 8.97 -5.99
CA TYR A 42 2.42 7.81 -5.96
C TYR A 42 3.33 7.81 -4.73
N ASP A 43 3.96 8.95 -4.41
CA ASP A 43 4.83 9.08 -3.24
C ASP A 43 4.05 8.89 -1.94
N ARG A 44 2.79 9.36 -1.87
CA ARG A 44 1.90 9.10 -0.74
C ARG A 44 1.58 7.61 -0.61
N LEU A 45 1.24 6.93 -1.71
CA LEU A 45 0.92 5.51 -1.68
C LEU A 45 2.13 4.67 -1.25
N LYS A 46 3.36 5.04 -1.62
CA LYS A 46 4.56 4.36 -1.11
C LYS A 46 4.70 4.46 0.40
N LYS A 47 4.49 5.65 0.96
CA LYS A 47 4.51 5.84 2.42
C LYS A 47 3.41 5.03 3.11
N GLU A 48 2.20 5.06 2.57
CA GLU A 48 1.07 4.26 3.10
C GLU A 48 1.39 2.76 3.04
N LYS A 49 2.05 2.29 1.96
CA LYS A 49 2.51 0.90 1.87
C LYS A 49 3.50 0.56 2.98
N GLU A 50 4.53 1.38 3.19
CA GLU A 50 5.55 1.17 4.23
C GLU A 50 4.93 1.15 5.64
N GLU A 51 3.98 2.04 5.91
CA GLU A 51 3.21 2.09 7.16
C GLU A 51 2.40 0.80 7.35
N LEU A 52 1.67 0.35 6.33
CA LEU A 52 0.89 -0.89 6.37
C LEU A 52 1.79 -2.13 6.52
N GLU A 53 2.96 -2.18 5.90
CA GLU A 53 3.93 -3.27 6.08
C GLU A 53 4.45 -3.32 7.52
N ARG A 54 4.68 -2.14 8.12
CA ARG A 54 5.08 -2.03 9.52
C ARG A 54 3.96 -2.46 10.47
N GLU A 55 2.75 -1.96 10.28
CA GLU A 55 1.57 -2.36 11.08
C GLU A 55 1.34 -3.87 10.99
N LEU A 56 1.45 -4.45 9.79
CA LEU A 56 1.33 -5.89 9.58
C LEU A 56 2.43 -6.68 10.31
N SER A 57 3.65 -6.14 10.35
CA SER A 57 4.78 -6.76 11.07
C SER A 57 4.59 -6.70 12.59
N GLU A 58 4.07 -5.59 13.09
CA GLU A 58 3.77 -5.39 14.51
C GLU A 58 2.60 -6.29 14.95
N ALA A 59 1.49 -6.33 14.19
CA ALA A 59 0.33 -7.18 14.47
C ALA A 59 0.65 -8.69 14.44
N LYS A 60 1.65 -9.11 13.65
CA LYS A 60 2.13 -10.51 13.61
C LYS A 60 3.03 -10.90 14.79
N LYS A 61 3.54 -9.92 15.55
CA LYS A 61 4.39 -10.15 16.74
C LYS A 61 3.58 -10.25 18.04
N GLU A 62 2.34 -9.78 18.04
CA GLU A 62 1.37 -9.92 19.14
C GLU A 62 0.63 -11.26 19.11
#